data_AF-A0A399SSU1-F1
#
_entry.id   AF-A0A399SSU1-F1
#
_cell.length_a   1.000
_cell.length_b   1.000
_cell.length_c   1.000
_cell.angle_alpha   90.00
_cell.angle_beta   90.00
_cell.angle_gamma   90.00
#
_symmetry.space_group_name_H-M   'P 1'
#
loop_
_entity.id
_entity.type
_entity.pdbx_description
1 polymer ?
#
loop_
_entity_poly.entity_id
_entity_poly.type
_entity_poly.pdbx_seq_one_letter_code
_entity_poly.pdbx_strand_id
1 'polypeptide(L)'
;MKRIVFILLIALMVACEKYDEPTTYSFTVKVFYPENVESGGPVANTDILVRNTQTGREFTSTTDPNGIATFDVRGGSYDLVISFQEKHQIELDGYPSMKMLLFSGSLTGQQIMENGIQLKINTEYVIESEGFVIKELYSSGSRTPEGAVYSADKFVEIYNNSDKVLYSDGLCFGAVRYTRTYEPTPWVDANGNLMPRIPLWSFIPIVPGSGQEHPVQPGESFIIALSGLNHRDDPNGNSNSVDLSGAAWEMYVENGKYADAPSVPNLLMQRITAGTTMLMDTRGMICILFRLPSDEYENIFTNPDNFMTEPGGSMNCFMVPYGWIIDGIENPQLNETVYKRLPNSIDVGYIQTRGGYEGVSIRRKVKEVINGRTVYQDTNNSSNDFLTNQVPTPGVIAQQ
;
A
#
# COMPACT_ATOMS: atom_id res chain seq x y z
N MET A 1 -46.87 34.20 87.29
CA MET A 1 -46.11 33.11 86.63
C MET A 1 -45.76 33.60 85.23
N LYS A 2 -44.47 33.89 84.97
CA LYS A 2 -43.60 33.19 83.97
C LYS A 2 -44.18 33.20 82.54
N ARG A 3 -43.49 33.51 81.43
CA ARG A 3 -42.09 33.83 81.09
C ARG A 3 -42.06 34.11 79.57
N ILE A 4 -41.20 35.05 79.13
CA ILE A 4 -40.26 34.94 77.99
C ILE A 4 -40.80 34.91 76.52
N VAL A 5 -40.56 36.03 75.82
CA VAL A 5 -39.81 36.21 74.55
C VAL A 5 -39.83 35.06 73.51
N PHE A 6 -40.21 35.38 72.26
CA PHE A 6 -39.35 35.14 71.09
C PHE A 6 -39.79 35.96 69.86
N ILE A 7 -38.90 36.87 69.45
CA ILE A 7 -38.83 37.53 68.14
C ILE A 7 -38.20 36.51 67.20
N LEU A 8 -38.79 36.18 66.04
CA LEU A 8 -38.04 35.79 64.85
C LEU A 8 -38.92 35.65 63.58
N LEU A 9 -38.35 36.12 62.45
CA LEU A 9 -38.55 35.67 61.07
C LEU A 9 -39.93 36.02 60.43
N ILE A 10 -40.03 36.67 59.28
CA ILE A 10 -39.31 36.40 58.01
C ILE A 10 -39.13 37.72 57.26
N ALA A 11 -37.87 38.16 57.13
CA ALA A 11 -37.46 39.01 56.03
C ALA A 11 -37.32 38.10 54.81
N LEU A 12 -38.24 38.21 53.85
CA LEU A 12 -38.07 37.69 52.49
C LEU A 12 -36.98 38.53 51.82
N MET A 13 -35.73 38.26 52.18
CA MET A 13 -34.60 38.71 51.38
C MET A 13 -34.68 37.97 50.06
N VAL A 14 -34.74 38.77 49.01
CA VAL A 14 -34.48 38.41 47.63
C VAL A 14 -33.08 37.80 47.56
N ALA A 15 -32.97 36.50 47.79
CA ALA A 15 -31.82 35.72 47.37
C ALA A 15 -32.03 35.37 45.89
N CYS A 16 -31.95 36.39 45.04
CA CYS A 16 -31.57 36.17 43.67
C CYS A 16 -30.06 35.90 43.75
N GLU A 17 -29.66 34.66 44.00
CA GLU A 17 -28.32 34.24 43.61
C GLU A 17 -28.24 34.59 42.11
N LYS A 18 -27.41 35.58 41.78
CA LYS A 18 -26.95 35.72 40.41
C LYS A 18 -26.32 34.38 40.08
N TYR A 19 -27.02 33.59 39.30
CA TYR A 19 -26.43 32.45 38.63
C TYR A 19 -25.38 33.08 37.72
N ASP A 20 -24.12 33.09 38.15
CA ASP A 20 -23.02 33.49 37.28
C ASP A 20 -23.08 32.52 36.11
N GLU A 21 -23.47 33.02 34.95
CA GLU A 21 -23.42 32.23 33.73
C GLU A 21 -21.99 31.72 33.59
N PRO A 22 -21.78 30.41 33.43
CA PRO A 22 -20.45 29.86 33.37
C PRO A 22 -19.72 30.49 32.18
N THR A 23 -18.66 31.25 32.47
CA THR A 23 -17.94 32.04 31.48
C THR A 23 -17.45 31.15 30.35
N THR A 24 -18.00 31.37 29.17
CA THR A 24 -17.48 30.83 27.92
C THR A 24 -16.40 31.74 27.37
N TYR A 25 -15.32 31.12 26.91
CA TYR A 25 -14.19 31.77 26.30
C TYR A 25 -14.02 31.29 24.86
N SER A 26 -13.80 32.24 23.96
CA SER A 26 -13.51 32.00 22.55
C SER A 26 -12.01 31.85 22.36
N PHE A 27 -11.57 30.81 21.67
CA PHE A 27 -10.18 30.60 21.32
C PHE A 27 -10.05 29.98 19.92
N THR A 28 -8.87 30.08 19.33
CA THR A 28 -8.59 29.52 18.02
C THR A 28 -7.44 28.53 18.06
N VAL A 29 -7.48 27.57 17.13
CA VAL A 29 -6.42 26.58 16.92
C VAL A 29 -6.01 26.65 15.46
N LYS A 30 -4.73 26.89 15.19
CA LYS A 30 -4.17 26.88 13.85
C LYS A 30 -3.34 25.62 13.62
N VAL A 31 -3.63 24.90 12.55
CA VAL A 31 -3.01 23.60 12.23
C VAL A 31 -2.12 23.75 11.01
N PHE A 32 -0.95 23.11 11.05
CA PHE A 32 0.04 23.12 9.97
C PHE A 32 0.48 21.70 9.60
N TYR A 33 0.75 21.50 8.31
CA TYR A 33 1.52 20.35 7.84
C TYR A 33 2.96 20.40 8.39
N PRO A 34 3.68 19.27 8.46
CA PRO A 34 5.12 19.29 8.69
C PRO A 34 5.85 19.94 7.51
N GLU A 35 7.06 20.49 7.73
CA GLU A 35 7.76 21.34 6.75
C GLU A 35 7.99 20.67 5.39
N ASN A 36 8.18 19.36 5.36
CA ASN A 36 8.42 18.60 4.14
C ASN A 36 7.15 18.24 3.35
N VAL A 37 5.98 18.66 3.82
CA VAL A 37 4.69 18.53 3.14
C VAL A 37 4.09 19.92 3.01
N GLU A 38 3.73 20.34 1.79
CA GLU A 38 3.13 21.66 1.54
C GLU A 38 3.94 22.84 2.14
N SER A 39 5.27 22.68 2.29
CA SER A 39 6.16 23.65 2.94
C SER A 39 5.73 24.08 4.36
N GLY A 40 5.02 23.21 5.10
CA GLY A 40 4.48 23.55 6.42
C GLY A 40 3.28 24.49 6.36
N GLY A 41 2.52 24.49 5.26
CA GLY A 41 1.32 25.29 5.06
C GLY A 41 0.17 24.94 6.01
N PRO A 42 -0.91 25.75 6.01
CA PRO A 42 -2.08 25.50 6.85
C PRO A 42 -2.88 24.27 6.41
N VAL A 43 -3.42 23.51 7.38
CA VAL A 43 -4.31 22.37 7.13
C VAL A 43 -5.76 22.82 7.15
N ALA A 44 -6.41 22.87 5.99
CA ALA A 44 -7.80 23.30 5.84
C ALA A 44 -8.80 22.14 5.91
N ASN A 45 -10.08 22.46 6.15
CA ASN A 45 -11.21 21.52 6.06
C ASN A 45 -11.04 20.23 6.89
N THR A 46 -10.41 20.34 8.05
CA THR A 46 -10.16 19.19 8.93
C THR A 46 -10.71 19.45 10.33
N ASP A 47 -11.36 18.44 10.90
CA ASP A 47 -11.94 18.52 12.23
C ASP A 47 -10.87 18.41 13.33
N ILE A 48 -10.96 19.32 14.30
CA ILE A 48 -10.20 19.25 15.55
C ILE A 48 -11.17 18.84 16.66
N LEU A 49 -10.80 17.80 17.41
CA LEU A 49 -11.50 17.38 18.62
C LEU A 49 -10.89 18.07 19.84
N VAL A 50 -11.71 18.75 20.63
CA VAL A 50 -11.34 19.42 21.88
C VAL A 50 -12.09 18.77 23.02
N ARG A 51 -11.37 18.21 24.00
CA ARG A 51 -11.94 17.50 25.14
C ARG A 51 -11.59 18.20 26.45
N ASN A 52 -12.60 18.56 27.23
CA ASN A 52 -12.39 19.07 28.58
C ASN A 52 -11.89 17.94 29.50
N THR A 53 -10.74 18.13 30.14
CA THR A 53 -10.05 17.07 30.91
C THR A 53 -10.76 16.74 32.23
N GLN A 54 -11.56 17.66 32.77
CA GLN A 54 -12.29 17.44 34.02
C GLN A 54 -13.66 16.79 33.81
N THR A 55 -14.36 17.17 32.74
CA THR A 55 -15.75 16.75 32.50
C THR A 55 -15.90 15.70 31.41
N GLY A 56 -14.86 15.50 30.58
CA GLY A 56 -14.91 14.61 29.42
C GLY A 56 -15.78 15.11 28.27
N ARG A 57 -16.31 16.35 28.35
CA ARG A 57 -17.09 16.92 27.24
C ARG A 57 -16.20 17.19 26.04
N GLU A 58 -16.70 16.82 24.87
CA GLU A 58 -16.04 16.96 23.59
C GLU A 58 -16.73 18.03 22.73
N PHE A 59 -15.91 18.76 21.98
CA PHE A 59 -16.30 19.81 21.04
C PHE A 59 -15.51 19.60 19.76
N THR A 60 -16.14 19.84 18.62
CA THR A 60 -15.51 19.71 17.30
C THR A 60 -15.67 21.00 16.51
N SER A 61 -14.64 21.40 15.80
CA SER A 61 -14.67 22.52 14.86
C SER A 61 -13.73 22.23 13.70
N THR A 62 -14.16 22.58 12.49
CA THR A 62 -13.42 22.36 11.25
C THR A 62 -12.53 23.55 10.94
N THR A 63 -11.30 23.29 10.48
CA THR A 63 -10.38 24.35 10.06
C THR A 63 -10.84 25.06 8.79
N ASP A 64 -10.71 26.38 8.77
CA ASP A 64 -10.94 27.22 7.60
C ASP A 64 -9.79 27.11 6.56
N PRO A 65 -9.85 27.80 5.39
CA PRO A 65 -8.77 27.80 4.41
C PRO A 65 -7.41 28.31 4.91
N ASN A 66 -7.38 29.02 6.04
CA ASN A 66 -6.15 29.46 6.70
C ASN A 66 -5.68 28.47 7.78
N GLY A 67 -6.33 27.32 7.90
CA GLY A 67 -6.04 26.27 8.87
C GLY A 67 -6.50 26.59 10.29
N ILE A 68 -7.46 27.51 10.45
CA ILE A 68 -7.92 28.00 11.75
C ILE A 68 -9.29 27.41 12.07
N ALA A 69 -9.39 26.75 13.23
CA ALA A 69 -10.67 26.35 13.83
C ALA A 69 -10.94 27.23 15.07
N THR A 70 -12.20 27.65 15.23
CA THR A 70 -12.64 28.49 16.36
C THR A 70 -13.54 27.69 17.28
N PHE A 71 -13.38 27.89 18.59
CA PHE A 71 -14.13 27.19 19.64
C PHE A 71 -14.62 28.17 20.70
N ASP A 72 -15.83 27.94 21.20
CA ASP A 72 -16.38 28.63 22.37
C ASP A 72 -16.66 27.60 23.47
N VAL A 73 -15.84 27.61 24.52
CA VAL A 73 -15.88 26.60 25.59
C VAL A 73 -15.88 27.24 26.97
N ARG A 74 -16.33 26.52 28.00
CA ARG A 74 -16.25 27.03 29.38
C ARG A 74 -14.79 27.11 29.85
N GLY A 75 -14.52 28.00 30.79
CA GLY A 75 -13.23 28.03 31.50
C GLY A 75 -12.79 26.65 31.98
N GLY A 76 -11.57 26.23 31.65
CA GLY A 76 -11.07 24.91 32.04
C GLY A 76 -9.80 24.45 31.32
N SER A 77 -9.47 23.18 31.53
CA SER A 77 -8.32 22.53 30.88
C SER A 77 -8.78 21.59 29.78
N TYR A 78 -8.10 21.64 28.64
CA TYR A 78 -8.51 20.94 27.44
C TYR A 78 -7.36 20.20 26.78
N ASP A 79 -7.66 19.00 26.29
CA ASP A 79 -6.84 18.26 25.34
C ASP A 79 -7.41 18.48 23.94
N LEU A 80 -6.54 18.65 22.96
CA LEU A 80 -6.87 18.88 21.56
C LEU A 80 -6.20 17.81 20.73
N VAL A 81 -6.94 17.20 19.81
CA VAL A 81 -6.46 16.15 18.93
C VAL A 81 -6.97 16.39 17.52
N ILE A 82 -6.10 16.17 16.54
CA ILE A 82 -6.43 16.13 15.12
C ILE A 82 -5.82 14.88 14.50
N SER A 83 -6.57 14.21 13.64
CA SER A 83 -6.07 13.12 12.80
C SER A 83 -6.87 13.03 11.52
N PHE A 84 -6.17 12.87 10.39
CA PHE A 84 -6.77 12.82 9.05
C PHE A 84 -5.80 12.14 8.09
N GLN A 85 -6.31 11.72 6.92
CA GLN A 85 -5.50 11.08 5.88
C GLN A 85 -5.64 11.82 4.55
N GLU A 86 -4.53 12.04 3.85
CA GLU A 86 -4.51 12.70 2.55
C GLU A 86 -3.43 12.12 1.64
N LYS A 87 -3.65 12.17 0.33
CA LYS A 87 -2.61 11.82 -0.64
C LYS A 87 -1.71 13.02 -0.85
N HIS A 88 -0.41 12.80 -0.68
CA HIS A 88 0.63 13.81 -0.91
C HIS A 88 1.77 13.21 -1.73
N GLN A 89 2.39 14.04 -2.55
CA GLN A 89 3.67 13.71 -3.15
C GLN A 89 4.77 14.00 -2.13
N ILE A 90 5.54 12.98 -1.76
CA ILE A 90 6.70 13.12 -0.88
C ILE A 90 7.96 12.59 -1.57
N GLU A 91 9.10 13.13 -1.19
CA GLU A 91 10.40 12.65 -1.66
C GLU A 91 10.88 11.49 -0.78
N LEU A 92 11.03 10.31 -1.37
CA LEU A 92 11.57 9.12 -0.73
C LEU A 92 12.82 8.69 -1.50
N ASP A 93 13.96 8.63 -0.80
CA ASP A 93 15.26 8.26 -1.37
C ASP A 93 15.67 9.09 -2.61
N GLY A 94 15.24 10.36 -2.66
CA GLY A 94 15.52 11.27 -3.78
C GLY A 94 14.50 11.18 -4.94
N TYR A 95 13.39 10.46 -4.77
CA TYR A 95 12.38 10.27 -5.82
C TYR A 95 10.98 10.67 -5.35
N PRO A 96 10.21 11.40 -6.18
CA PRO A 96 8.83 11.73 -5.88
C PRO A 96 7.99 10.46 -5.82
N SER A 97 7.20 10.32 -4.75
CA SER A 97 6.34 9.18 -4.49
C SER A 97 4.99 9.69 -4.01
N MET A 98 3.91 9.33 -4.73
CA MET A 98 2.54 9.59 -4.28
C MET A 98 2.17 8.59 -3.20
N LYS A 99 1.88 9.07 -1.99
CA LYS A 99 1.53 8.23 -0.84
C LYS A 99 0.30 8.77 -0.12
N MET A 100 -0.49 7.87 0.44
CA MET A 100 -1.48 8.26 1.46
C MET A 100 -0.74 8.42 2.78
N LEU A 101 -0.86 9.60 3.37
CA LEU A 101 -0.23 9.95 4.64
C LEU A 101 -1.30 10.06 5.72
N LEU A 102 -1.07 9.44 6.87
CA LEU A 102 -1.91 9.59 8.05
C LEU A 102 -1.27 10.67 8.94
N PHE A 103 -1.89 11.85 8.96
CA PHE A 103 -1.47 12.97 9.80
C PHE A 103 -2.08 12.87 11.19
N SER A 104 -1.32 13.30 12.18
CA SER A 104 -1.78 13.42 13.56
C SER A 104 -1.09 14.56 14.29
N GLY A 105 -1.78 15.14 15.27
CA GLY A 105 -1.23 16.18 16.13
C GLY A 105 -2.08 16.34 17.38
N SER A 106 -1.46 16.77 18.48
CA SER A 106 -2.19 17.01 19.72
C SER A 106 -1.55 18.08 20.60
N LEU A 107 -2.37 18.68 21.47
CA LEU A 107 -1.94 19.51 22.59
C LEU A 107 -2.68 19.05 23.83
N THR A 108 -1.97 18.79 24.92
CA THR A 108 -2.59 18.32 26.16
C THR A 108 -2.60 19.41 27.23
N GLY A 109 -3.63 19.45 28.07
CA GLY A 109 -3.70 20.26 29.28
C GLY A 109 -3.78 21.78 29.07
N GLN A 110 -4.19 22.24 27.88
CA GLN A 110 -4.26 23.67 27.55
C GLN A 110 -5.29 24.39 28.42
N GLN A 111 -4.88 25.48 29.07
CA GLN A 111 -5.76 26.25 29.96
C GLN A 111 -6.49 27.33 29.15
N ILE A 112 -7.81 27.22 29.08
CA ILE A 112 -8.66 28.21 28.42
C ILE A 112 -9.39 29.00 29.50
N MET A 113 -8.88 30.19 29.83
CA MET A 113 -9.36 31.03 30.93
C MET A 113 -9.65 32.48 30.53
N GLU A 114 -9.43 32.82 29.25
CA GLU A 114 -9.67 34.14 28.68
C GLU A 114 -9.98 34.04 27.18
N ASN A 115 -10.57 35.09 26.62
CA ASN A 115 -10.86 35.17 25.18
C ASN A 115 -9.60 35.47 24.36
N GLY A 116 -9.56 34.95 23.14
CA GLY A 116 -8.54 35.28 22.14
C GLY A 116 -7.24 34.46 22.25
N ILE A 117 -7.23 33.39 23.06
CA ILE A 117 -6.14 32.42 23.08
C ILE A 117 -5.96 31.85 21.66
N GLN A 118 -4.71 31.78 21.20
CA GLN A 118 -4.36 31.19 19.91
C GLN A 118 -3.40 30.03 20.15
N LEU A 119 -3.85 28.83 19.79
CA LEU A 119 -3.06 27.62 19.89
C LEU A 119 -2.55 27.21 18.50
N LYS A 120 -1.41 26.51 18.47
CA LYS A 120 -0.81 26.01 17.24
C LYS A 120 -0.55 24.51 17.36
N ILE A 121 -1.00 23.75 16.37
CA ILE A 121 -0.67 22.34 16.20
C ILE A 121 0.18 22.20 14.92
N ASN A 122 1.38 21.65 15.07
CA ASN A 122 2.12 21.09 13.92
C ASN A 122 1.81 19.60 13.88
N THR A 123 1.42 19.10 12.71
CA THR A 123 1.14 17.68 12.53
C THR A 123 2.42 16.91 12.20
N GLU A 124 2.43 15.64 12.59
CA GLU A 124 3.37 14.62 12.11
C GLU A 124 2.61 13.64 11.23
N TYR A 125 3.30 12.86 10.40
CA TYR A 125 2.66 11.84 9.58
C TYR A 125 3.38 10.50 9.60
N VAL A 126 2.62 9.46 9.28
CA VAL A 126 3.15 8.16 8.86
C VAL A 126 2.63 7.83 7.46
N ILE A 127 3.42 7.09 6.68
CA ILE A 127 2.97 6.59 5.37
C ILE A 127 2.02 5.42 5.62
N GLU A 128 0.80 5.50 5.09
CA GLU A 128 -0.14 4.39 5.16
C GLU A 128 0.30 3.28 4.19
N SER A 129 0.30 2.03 4.68
CA SER A 129 0.51 0.87 3.81
C SER A 129 -0.66 0.76 2.85
N GLU A 130 -0.38 0.54 1.57
CA GLU A 130 -1.43 0.45 0.55
C GLU A 130 -2.33 -0.77 0.75
N GLY A 131 -1.84 -1.83 1.41
CA GLY A 131 -2.63 -2.99 1.79
C GLY A 131 -2.75 -4.08 0.71
N PHE A 132 -2.32 -3.84 -0.53
CA PHE A 132 -2.18 -4.91 -1.52
C PHE A 132 -0.95 -5.78 -1.24
N VAL A 133 -1.11 -7.09 -1.43
CA VAL A 133 -0.04 -8.08 -1.30
C VAL A 133 -0.08 -9.10 -2.44
N ILE A 134 1.06 -9.63 -2.84
CA ILE A 134 1.17 -10.81 -3.69
C ILE A 134 0.83 -12.05 -2.86
N LYS A 135 -0.37 -12.60 -3.09
CA LYS A 135 -0.86 -13.79 -2.40
C LYS A 135 -0.24 -15.07 -2.95
N GLU A 136 -0.17 -15.20 -4.27
CA GLU A 136 0.32 -16.42 -4.92
C GLU A 136 1.05 -16.05 -6.21
N LEU A 137 2.24 -16.61 -6.38
CA LEU A 137 3.02 -16.47 -7.61
C LEU A 137 3.28 -17.87 -8.17
N TYR A 138 2.77 -18.10 -9.38
CA TYR A 138 3.01 -19.31 -10.14
C TYR A 138 3.82 -18.98 -11.39
N SER A 139 5.16 -19.08 -11.28
CA SER A 139 6.07 -18.81 -12.40
C SER A 139 6.68 -20.07 -13.00
N SER A 140 6.56 -21.24 -12.35
CA SER A 140 7.33 -22.44 -12.73
C SER A 140 6.95 -23.00 -14.09
N GLY A 141 5.73 -22.77 -14.56
CA GLY A 141 5.10 -23.54 -15.63
C GLY A 141 4.92 -25.00 -15.23
N SER A 142 4.41 -25.81 -16.16
CA SER A 142 4.07 -27.22 -15.95
C SER A 142 4.55 -28.11 -17.10
N ARG A 143 4.28 -29.42 -17.00
CA ARG A 143 4.48 -30.37 -18.10
C ARG A 143 3.16 -31.03 -18.50
N THR A 144 2.98 -31.24 -19.80
CA THR A 144 1.87 -32.03 -20.33
C THR A 144 1.98 -33.49 -19.85
N PRO A 145 0.90 -34.29 -19.91
CA PRO A 145 0.98 -35.72 -19.60
C PRO A 145 2.07 -36.47 -20.39
N GLU A 146 2.40 -36.01 -21.59
CA GLU A 146 3.44 -36.55 -22.46
C GLU A 146 4.86 -36.04 -22.10
N GLY A 147 4.98 -35.17 -21.11
CA GLY A 147 6.25 -34.65 -20.59
C GLY A 147 6.77 -33.38 -21.27
N ALA A 148 6.03 -32.82 -22.25
CA ALA A 148 6.38 -31.57 -22.92
C ALA A 148 6.26 -30.39 -21.96
N VAL A 149 7.15 -29.39 -22.10
CA VAL A 149 7.09 -28.18 -21.26
C VAL A 149 5.93 -27.29 -21.67
N TYR A 150 5.25 -26.70 -20.69
CA TYR A 150 4.13 -25.79 -20.86
C TYR A 150 4.35 -24.53 -20.02
N SER A 151 4.29 -23.36 -20.67
CA SER A 151 4.69 -22.07 -20.07
C SER A 151 3.58 -21.03 -19.98
N ALA A 152 2.43 -21.27 -20.61
CA ALA A 152 1.38 -20.26 -20.77
C ALA A 152 0.54 -20.08 -19.49
N ASP A 153 0.58 -21.06 -18.59
CA ASP A 153 -0.27 -21.18 -17.40
C ASP A 153 0.16 -20.36 -16.19
N LYS A 154 1.12 -19.46 -16.35
CA LYS A 154 1.69 -18.70 -15.24
C LYS A 154 0.76 -17.57 -14.82
N PHE A 155 0.77 -17.23 -13.53
CA PHE A 155 0.01 -16.11 -13.01
C PHE A 155 0.64 -15.50 -11.76
N VAL A 156 0.19 -14.29 -11.44
CA VAL A 156 0.34 -13.66 -10.13
C VAL A 156 -1.05 -13.31 -9.60
N GLU A 157 -1.30 -13.64 -8.34
CA GLU A 157 -2.54 -13.32 -7.64
C GLU A 157 -2.26 -12.26 -6.58
N ILE A 158 -3.00 -11.14 -6.66
CA ILE A 158 -2.86 -9.99 -5.78
C ILE A 158 -4.10 -9.93 -4.89
N TYR A 159 -3.90 -9.68 -3.60
CA TYR A 159 -4.95 -9.72 -2.58
C TYR A 159 -5.03 -8.38 -1.84
N ASN A 160 -6.24 -7.91 -1.56
CA ASN A 160 -6.47 -6.80 -0.66
C ASN A 160 -6.41 -7.29 0.80
N ASN A 161 -5.25 -7.10 1.43
CA ASN A 161 -4.99 -7.50 2.81
C ASN A 161 -5.53 -6.51 3.86
N SER A 162 -6.03 -5.35 3.42
CA SER A 162 -6.61 -4.32 4.28
C SER A 162 -8.07 -4.61 4.66
N ASP A 163 -8.64 -3.76 5.52
CA ASP A 163 -10.05 -3.73 5.86
C ASP A 163 -10.85 -2.66 5.09
N LYS A 164 -10.22 -2.00 4.10
CA LYS A 164 -10.81 -0.96 3.24
C LYS A 164 -10.90 -1.44 1.79
N VAL A 165 -11.80 -0.84 1.00
CA VAL A 165 -11.79 -1.04 -0.46
C VAL A 165 -10.55 -0.39 -1.04
N LEU A 166 -9.78 -1.14 -1.82
CA LEU A 166 -8.64 -0.64 -2.56
C LEU A 166 -8.96 -0.62 -4.06
N TYR A 167 -8.23 0.16 -4.85
CA TYR A 167 -8.43 0.23 -6.30
C TYR A 167 -7.18 -0.24 -7.02
N SER A 168 -7.30 -1.22 -7.91
CA SER A 168 -6.14 -1.79 -8.62
C SER A 168 -5.64 -0.92 -9.78
N ASP A 169 -6.41 0.08 -10.22
CA ASP A 169 -6.05 1.03 -11.29
C ASP A 169 -4.63 1.60 -11.14
N GLY A 170 -3.75 1.42 -12.12
CA GLY A 170 -2.36 1.89 -12.11
C GLY A 170 -1.38 1.00 -11.33
N LEU A 171 -1.84 -0.13 -10.78
CA LEU A 171 -0.97 -1.09 -10.12
C LEU A 171 -0.07 -1.79 -11.15
N CYS A 172 1.22 -1.86 -10.87
CA CYS A 172 2.23 -2.38 -11.77
C CYS A 172 2.88 -3.65 -11.21
N PHE A 173 3.21 -4.58 -12.09
CA PHE A 173 4.00 -5.76 -11.77
C PHE A 173 5.36 -5.72 -12.49
N GLY A 174 6.42 -6.23 -11.85
CA GLY A 174 7.77 -6.13 -12.39
C GLY A 174 8.60 -7.37 -12.15
N ALA A 175 9.26 -7.87 -13.21
CA ALA A 175 10.33 -8.86 -13.08
C ALA A 175 11.66 -8.15 -12.80
N VAL A 176 12.35 -8.54 -11.73
CA VAL A 176 13.61 -7.91 -11.32
C VAL A 176 14.80 -8.44 -12.14
N ARG A 177 15.70 -7.53 -12.50
CA ARG A 177 17.02 -7.81 -13.08
C ARG A 177 18.08 -7.66 -11.96
N TYR A 178 19.16 -8.40 -11.81
CA TYR A 178 19.78 -9.50 -12.55
C TYR A 178 19.23 -10.87 -12.12
N THR A 179 18.83 -11.72 -13.08
CA THR A 179 18.15 -13.00 -12.78
C THR A 179 19.06 -14.12 -12.26
N ARG A 180 20.35 -14.13 -12.63
CA ARG A 180 21.35 -15.04 -12.02
C ARG A 180 21.62 -14.58 -10.60
N THR A 181 21.28 -15.39 -9.60
CA THR A 181 21.42 -15.07 -8.16
C THR A 181 22.62 -15.72 -7.48
N TYR A 182 23.33 -16.61 -8.17
CA TYR A 182 24.54 -17.26 -7.67
C TYR A 182 25.80 -16.38 -7.64
N GLU A 183 25.69 -15.13 -8.10
CA GLU A 183 26.77 -14.13 -8.12
C GLU A 183 26.25 -12.76 -7.65
N PRO A 184 27.12 -11.83 -7.20
CA PRO A 184 26.69 -10.46 -6.89
C PRO A 184 26.01 -9.78 -8.08
N THR A 185 25.00 -8.96 -7.80
CA THR A 185 24.35 -8.15 -8.84
C THR A 185 25.27 -7.02 -9.30
N PRO A 186 25.30 -6.66 -10.60
CA PRO A 186 26.02 -5.47 -11.07
C PRO A 186 25.32 -4.16 -10.68
N TRP A 187 24.09 -4.24 -10.20
CA TRP A 187 23.25 -3.10 -9.79
C TRP A 187 23.59 -2.63 -8.37
N VAL A 188 24.84 -2.21 -8.19
CA VAL A 188 25.36 -1.69 -6.92
C VAL A 188 25.99 -0.31 -7.10
N ASP A 189 26.02 0.47 -6.03
CA ASP A 189 26.77 1.72 -5.95
C ASP A 189 28.29 1.48 -5.87
N ALA A 190 29.08 2.55 -5.82
CA ALA A 190 30.54 2.48 -5.73
C ALA A 190 31.05 1.80 -4.43
N ASN A 191 30.20 1.67 -3.41
CA ASN A 191 30.51 1.02 -2.14
C ASN A 191 30.03 -0.44 -2.09
N GLY A 192 29.39 -0.93 -3.16
CA GLY A 192 28.85 -2.29 -3.24
C GLY A 192 27.46 -2.46 -2.60
N ASN A 193 26.78 -1.37 -2.23
CA ASN A 193 25.39 -1.43 -1.76
C ASN A 193 24.43 -1.51 -2.94
N LEU A 194 23.27 -2.15 -2.77
CA LEU A 194 22.21 -2.11 -3.79
C LEU A 194 21.85 -0.66 -4.13
N MET A 195 21.71 -0.36 -5.42
CA MET A 195 21.25 0.95 -5.89
C MET A 195 19.89 1.32 -5.28
N PRO A 196 19.55 2.60 -5.07
CA PRO A 196 18.27 3.02 -4.45
C PRO A 196 17.03 2.81 -5.38
N ARG A 197 17.18 2.01 -6.43
CA ARG A 197 16.16 1.69 -7.42
C ARG A 197 16.30 0.24 -7.86
N ILE A 198 15.17 -0.43 -8.07
CA ILE A 198 15.09 -1.80 -8.58
C ILE A 198 15.03 -1.76 -10.12
N PRO A 199 15.97 -2.42 -10.83
CA PRO A 199 15.93 -2.50 -12.28
C PRO A 199 14.92 -3.57 -12.71
N LEU A 200 13.93 -3.16 -13.50
CA LEU A 200 12.95 -4.02 -14.15
C LEU A 200 13.28 -4.22 -15.62
N TRP A 201 13.07 -5.45 -16.07
CA TRP A 201 13.29 -5.86 -17.46
C TRP A 201 12.03 -6.47 -18.05
N SER A 202 12.06 -6.75 -19.35
CA SER A 202 10.93 -7.33 -20.10
C SER A 202 9.77 -6.34 -20.32
N PHE A 203 8.68 -6.46 -19.57
CA PHE A 203 7.50 -5.60 -19.68
C PHE A 203 7.11 -5.09 -18.30
N ILE A 204 6.42 -3.95 -18.26
CA ILE A 204 5.73 -3.44 -17.09
C ILE A 204 4.23 -3.54 -17.37
N PRO A 205 3.55 -4.63 -16.92
CA PRO A 205 2.10 -4.71 -16.95
C PRO A 205 1.50 -3.72 -15.95
N ILE A 206 0.54 -2.92 -16.40
CA ILE A 206 -0.15 -1.88 -15.61
C ILE A 206 -1.64 -2.12 -15.72
N VAL A 207 -2.33 -2.20 -14.58
CA VAL A 207 -3.79 -2.24 -14.55
C VAL A 207 -4.32 -0.90 -15.09
N PRO A 208 -5.12 -0.88 -16.16
CA PRO A 208 -5.69 0.37 -16.67
C PRO A 208 -6.68 0.99 -15.67
N GLY A 209 -7.07 2.24 -15.88
CA GLY A 209 -8.13 2.91 -15.12
C GLY A 209 -7.73 4.27 -14.53
N SER A 210 -8.73 5.09 -14.20
CA SER A 210 -8.59 6.47 -13.72
C SER A 210 -8.37 6.58 -12.20
N GLY A 211 -8.20 5.47 -11.50
CA GLY A 211 -7.92 5.42 -10.06
C GLY A 211 -9.08 4.95 -9.19
N GLN A 212 -10.28 4.77 -9.75
CA GLN A 212 -11.49 4.31 -9.03
C GLN A 212 -12.35 3.30 -9.82
N GLU A 213 -11.84 2.75 -10.93
CA GLU A 213 -12.63 1.90 -11.83
C GLU A 213 -12.61 0.42 -11.43
N HIS A 214 -11.54 -0.02 -10.75
CA HIS A 214 -11.33 -1.43 -10.41
C HIS A 214 -11.20 -1.63 -8.89
N PRO A 215 -12.32 -1.56 -8.15
CA PRO A 215 -12.32 -1.81 -6.71
C PRO A 215 -12.04 -3.29 -6.40
N VAL A 216 -11.26 -3.53 -5.36
CA VAL A 216 -10.99 -4.85 -4.77
C VAL A 216 -11.46 -4.77 -3.32
N GLN A 217 -12.46 -5.57 -2.95
CA GLN A 217 -13.02 -5.51 -1.60
C GLN A 217 -12.04 -6.06 -0.55
N PRO A 218 -12.20 -5.69 0.72
CA PRO A 218 -11.45 -6.32 1.81
C PRO A 218 -11.59 -7.83 1.75
N GLY A 219 -10.46 -8.52 1.63
CA GLY A 219 -10.43 -9.97 1.60
C GLY A 219 -10.67 -10.62 0.23
N GLU A 220 -10.73 -9.83 -0.84
CA GLU A 220 -10.77 -10.34 -2.21
C GLU A 220 -9.37 -10.34 -2.84
N SER A 221 -9.19 -11.23 -3.82
CA SER A 221 -8.06 -11.22 -4.73
C SER A 221 -8.50 -11.05 -6.18
N PHE A 222 -7.54 -10.69 -7.01
CA PHE A 222 -7.66 -10.79 -8.46
C PHE A 222 -6.40 -11.42 -9.04
N ILE A 223 -6.56 -12.06 -10.19
CA ILE A 223 -5.50 -12.79 -10.87
C ILE A 223 -5.06 -12.00 -12.11
N ILE A 224 -3.75 -11.90 -12.29
CA ILE A 224 -3.13 -11.50 -13.56
C ILE A 224 -2.50 -12.75 -14.18
N ALA A 225 -3.09 -13.21 -15.28
CA ALA A 225 -2.62 -14.36 -16.04
C ALA A 225 -1.55 -13.96 -17.07
N LEU A 226 -0.60 -14.84 -17.37
CA LEU A 226 0.27 -14.66 -18.52
C LEU A 226 -0.52 -14.85 -19.83
N SER A 227 -1.49 -15.77 -19.83
CA SER A 227 -2.49 -15.97 -20.87
C SER A 227 -3.79 -16.42 -20.21
N GLY A 228 -4.90 -15.71 -20.47
CA GLY A 228 -6.18 -15.85 -19.78
C GLY A 228 -7.05 -17.02 -20.28
N LEU A 229 -6.47 -18.21 -20.43
CA LEU A 229 -7.17 -19.38 -20.97
C LEU A 229 -7.52 -20.39 -19.87
N ASN A 230 -8.52 -21.23 -20.12
CA ASN A 230 -8.63 -22.48 -19.39
C ASN A 230 -7.58 -23.46 -19.95
N HIS A 231 -6.40 -23.48 -19.34
CA HIS A 231 -5.29 -24.30 -19.85
C HIS A 231 -5.53 -25.79 -19.73
N ARG A 232 -6.47 -26.25 -18.91
CA ARG A 232 -6.81 -27.68 -18.80
C ARG A 232 -7.55 -28.19 -20.02
N ASP A 233 -8.43 -27.35 -20.57
CA ASP A 233 -9.39 -27.71 -21.61
C ASP A 233 -9.04 -27.11 -22.99
N ASP A 234 -8.00 -26.28 -23.08
CA ASP A 234 -7.50 -25.75 -24.35
C ASP A 234 -6.91 -26.88 -25.23
N PRO A 235 -7.21 -26.92 -26.55
CA PRO A 235 -6.67 -27.95 -27.46
C PRO A 235 -5.14 -28.00 -27.54
N ASN A 236 -4.47 -26.87 -27.29
CA ASN A 236 -3.01 -26.76 -27.20
C ASN A 236 -2.54 -26.60 -25.75
N GLY A 237 -3.43 -26.89 -24.79
CA GLY A 237 -3.24 -26.73 -23.36
C GLY A 237 -2.51 -27.89 -22.69
N ASN A 238 -2.65 -27.93 -21.37
CA ASN A 238 -2.14 -28.98 -20.52
C ASN A 238 -3.22 -29.37 -19.49
N SER A 239 -3.75 -30.59 -19.60
CA SER A 239 -4.78 -31.12 -18.69
C SER A 239 -4.36 -31.20 -17.21
N ASN A 240 -3.05 -31.16 -16.91
CA ASN A 240 -2.52 -31.07 -15.54
C ASN A 240 -2.43 -29.62 -15.01
N SER A 241 -2.81 -28.62 -15.79
CA SER A 241 -2.58 -27.20 -15.50
C SER A 241 -3.74 -26.57 -14.70
N VAL A 242 -3.84 -25.25 -14.71
CA VAL A 242 -4.85 -24.44 -14.03
C VAL A 242 -5.84 -23.83 -15.03
N ASP A 243 -7.00 -23.42 -14.53
CA ASP A 243 -7.95 -22.61 -15.30
C ASP A 243 -7.71 -21.13 -14.96
N LEU A 244 -7.31 -20.33 -15.96
CA LEU A 244 -7.11 -18.89 -15.85
C LEU A 244 -8.12 -18.10 -16.69
N SER A 245 -9.16 -18.75 -17.23
CA SER A 245 -10.22 -18.06 -18.01
C SER A 245 -11.06 -17.09 -17.18
N GLY A 246 -11.02 -17.21 -15.84
CA GLY A 246 -11.62 -16.28 -14.89
C GLY A 246 -10.67 -15.24 -14.31
N ALA A 247 -9.47 -15.08 -14.87
CA ALA A 247 -8.54 -14.04 -14.43
C ALA A 247 -9.13 -12.64 -14.66
N ALA A 248 -8.77 -11.69 -13.80
CA ALA A 248 -9.22 -10.30 -13.96
C ALA A 248 -8.48 -9.62 -15.11
N TRP A 249 -7.23 -10.03 -15.35
CA TRP A 249 -6.38 -9.47 -16.38
C TRP A 249 -5.47 -10.52 -17.01
N GLU A 250 -5.04 -10.27 -18.24
CA GLU A 250 -3.94 -10.99 -18.87
C GLU A 250 -2.82 -10.07 -19.37
N MET A 251 -1.62 -10.65 -19.49
CA MET A 251 -0.40 -10.01 -20.00
C MET A 251 -0.26 -10.18 -21.52
N TYR A 252 -1.34 -9.94 -22.26
CA TYR A 252 -1.35 -10.05 -23.71
C TYR A 252 -0.41 -9.03 -24.36
N VAL A 253 0.42 -9.50 -25.28
CA VAL A 253 1.31 -8.66 -26.07
C VAL A 253 0.84 -8.71 -27.52
N GLU A 254 0.52 -7.55 -28.10
CA GLU A 254 0.12 -7.47 -29.51
C GLU A 254 1.20 -8.05 -30.43
N ASN A 255 0.78 -8.91 -31.36
CA ASN A 255 1.67 -9.71 -32.22
C ASN A 255 2.71 -10.54 -31.43
N GLY A 256 2.34 -10.93 -30.21
CA GLY A 256 3.17 -11.65 -29.26
C GLY A 256 3.14 -13.17 -29.44
N LYS A 257 3.69 -13.86 -28.44
CA LYS A 257 3.78 -15.33 -28.42
C LYS A 257 2.43 -16.02 -28.19
N TYR A 258 1.61 -15.46 -27.30
CA TYR A 258 0.33 -16.03 -26.90
C TYR A 258 -0.81 -15.28 -27.60
N ALA A 259 -1.86 -16.01 -27.94
CA ALA A 259 -3.08 -15.41 -28.49
C ALA A 259 -3.83 -14.64 -27.39
N ASP A 260 -4.55 -13.61 -27.83
CA ASP A 260 -5.47 -12.83 -26.99
C ASP A 260 -6.63 -13.72 -26.54
N ALA A 261 -6.93 -13.75 -25.25
CA ALA A 261 -8.06 -14.45 -24.67
C ALA A 261 -9.24 -13.47 -24.59
N PRO A 262 -10.23 -13.52 -25.52
CA PRO A 262 -11.24 -12.47 -25.65
C PRO A 262 -12.16 -12.30 -24.43
N SER A 263 -12.17 -13.26 -23.50
CA SER A 263 -12.92 -13.22 -22.26
C SER A 263 -12.16 -12.60 -21.08
N VAL A 264 -10.85 -12.36 -21.21
CA VAL A 264 -10.00 -11.81 -20.15
C VAL A 264 -9.46 -10.44 -20.60
N PRO A 265 -9.75 -9.36 -19.86
CA PRO A 265 -9.23 -8.03 -20.20
C PRO A 265 -7.71 -7.93 -20.22
N ASN A 266 -7.19 -7.04 -21.07
CA ASN A 266 -5.75 -6.85 -21.25
C ASN A 266 -5.19 -5.75 -20.35
N LEU A 267 -4.02 -6.01 -19.75
CA LEU A 267 -3.23 -4.96 -19.11
C LEU A 267 -2.60 -4.01 -20.14
N LEU A 268 -2.27 -2.80 -19.71
CA LEU A 268 -1.34 -1.97 -20.47
C LEU A 268 0.06 -2.58 -20.34
N MET A 269 0.65 -2.98 -21.47
CA MET A 269 1.93 -3.70 -21.49
C MET A 269 3.07 -2.78 -21.95
N GLN A 270 3.60 -1.96 -21.04
CA GLN A 270 4.74 -1.11 -21.36
C GLN A 270 5.96 -1.99 -21.67
N ARG A 271 6.48 -1.84 -22.88
CA ARG A 271 7.55 -2.69 -23.42
C ARG A 271 8.92 -2.09 -23.09
N ILE A 272 9.76 -2.85 -22.38
CA ILE A 272 11.17 -2.53 -22.08
C ILE A 272 12.12 -3.38 -22.94
N THR A 273 11.63 -4.49 -23.49
CA THR A 273 12.39 -5.46 -24.30
C THR A 273 11.82 -5.63 -25.72
N ALA A 274 12.62 -6.16 -26.64
CA ALA A 274 12.15 -6.62 -27.95
C ALA A 274 11.43 -8.00 -27.91
N GLY A 275 11.38 -8.66 -26.76
CA GLY A 275 10.65 -9.92 -26.55
C GLY A 275 9.14 -9.82 -26.89
N THR A 276 8.50 -10.99 -27.05
CA THR A 276 7.12 -11.12 -27.52
C THR A 276 6.14 -11.63 -26.43
N THR A 277 6.60 -11.74 -25.19
CA THR A 277 5.80 -12.15 -24.03
C THR A 277 6.47 -11.67 -22.74
N MET A 278 5.69 -11.43 -21.68
CA MET A 278 6.24 -11.22 -20.36
C MET A 278 7.08 -12.42 -19.93
N LEU A 279 8.27 -12.14 -19.40
CA LEU A 279 9.22 -13.16 -18.96
C LEU A 279 9.06 -13.42 -17.46
N MET A 280 8.38 -14.52 -17.13
CA MET A 280 8.32 -15.07 -15.78
C MET A 280 9.26 -16.28 -15.70
N ASP A 281 10.36 -16.16 -14.95
CA ASP A 281 11.40 -17.19 -14.88
C ASP A 281 10.86 -18.47 -14.20
N THR A 282 10.97 -19.58 -14.92
CA THR A 282 10.46 -20.88 -14.48
C THR A 282 11.26 -21.46 -13.33
N ARG A 283 12.49 -21.02 -13.13
CA ARG A 283 13.41 -21.59 -12.13
C ARG A 283 13.25 -20.95 -10.75
N GLY A 284 12.55 -19.83 -10.68
CA GLY A 284 12.44 -18.93 -9.53
C GLY A 284 12.44 -17.49 -10.05
N MET A 285 11.51 -16.67 -9.56
CA MET A 285 11.32 -15.30 -10.04
C MET A 285 11.37 -14.31 -8.88
N ILE A 286 12.23 -13.30 -9.00
CA ILE A 286 12.21 -12.14 -8.12
C ILE A 286 11.35 -11.08 -8.76
N CYS A 287 10.40 -10.54 -8.01
CA CYS A 287 9.40 -9.62 -8.53
C CYS A 287 8.99 -8.57 -7.51
N ILE A 288 8.40 -7.49 -8.02
CA ILE A 288 7.83 -6.42 -7.21
C ILE A 288 6.44 -6.04 -7.71
N LEU A 289 5.60 -5.64 -6.77
CA LEU A 289 4.35 -4.94 -6.98
C LEU A 289 4.59 -3.47 -6.62
N PHE A 290 4.18 -2.54 -7.48
CA PHE A 290 4.48 -1.12 -7.27
C PHE A 290 3.45 -0.22 -7.95
N ARG A 291 3.53 1.09 -7.69
CA ARG A 291 2.78 2.11 -8.41
C ARG A 291 3.68 3.17 -8.97
N LEU A 292 3.30 3.65 -10.15
CA LEU A 292 3.90 4.84 -10.73
C LEU A 292 3.47 6.09 -9.94
N PRO A 293 4.32 7.13 -9.88
CA PRO A 293 4.04 8.35 -9.12
C PRO A 293 2.95 9.21 -9.78
N SER A 294 2.60 8.96 -11.03
CA SER A 294 1.50 9.63 -11.73
C SER A 294 0.87 8.70 -12.77
N ASP A 295 -0.28 9.10 -13.29
CA ASP A 295 -1.00 8.49 -14.41
C ASP A 295 -0.50 9.00 -15.79
N GLU A 296 0.44 9.96 -15.81
CA GLU A 296 1.13 10.42 -17.02
C GLU A 296 2.20 9.43 -17.48
N TYR A 297 1.79 8.20 -17.83
CA TYR A 297 2.69 7.09 -18.14
C TYR A 297 3.69 7.41 -19.25
N GLU A 298 3.28 8.17 -20.27
CA GLU A 298 4.18 8.58 -21.36
C GLU A 298 5.36 9.39 -20.82
N ASN A 299 5.13 10.37 -19.93
CA ASN A 299 6.20 11.17 -19.34
C ASN A 299 7.17 10.31 -18.52
N ILE A 300 6.64 9.30 -17.81
CA ILE A 300 7.45 8.38 -17.02
C ILE A 300 8.31 7.49 -17.92
N PHE A 301 7.74 6.87 -18.94
CA PHE A 301 8.42 5.89 -19.77
C PHE A 301 9.25 6.47 -20.91
N THR A 302 9.11 7.77 -21.20
CA THR A 302 9.98 8.49 -22.15
C THR A 302 11.11 9.26 -21.47
N ASN A 303 11.02 9.51 -20.15
CA ASN A 303 12.10 10.16 -19.41
C ASN A 303 13.33 9.23 -19.31
N PRO A 304 14.48 9.59 -19.92
CA PRO A 304 15.68 8.76 -19.88
C PRO A 304 16.25 8.55 -18.47
N ASP A 305 15.98 9.46 -17.51
CA ASP A 305 16.48 9.35 -16.14
C ASP A 305 15.84 8.18 -15.36
N ASN A 306 14.67 7.72 -15.83
CA ASN A 306 13.99 6.54 -15.29
C ASN A 306 14.57 5.23 -15.84
N PHE A 307 15.56 5.30 -16.72
CA PHE A 307 16.18 4.13 -17.33
C PHE A 307 17.67 4.08 -17.03
N MET A 308 18.20 2.86 -16.99
CA MET A 308 19.63 2.64 -16.91
C MET A 308 20.01 1.40 -17.69
N THR A 309 21.09 1.50 -18.47
CA THR A 309 21.71 0.33 -19.06
C THR A 309 22.47 -0.44 -17.98
N GLU A 310 22.28 -1.75 -17.97
CA GLU A 310 22.97 -2.66 -17.07
C GLU A 310 24.47 -2.40 -17.00
N PRO A 311 25.05 -2.17 -15.80
CA PRO A 311 26.48 -2.01 -15.64
C PRO A 311 27.22 -3.25 -16.15
N GLY A 312 28.09 -3.07 -17.16
CA GLY A 312 28.80 -4.17 -17.82
C GLY A 312 27.94 -5.05 -18.74
N GLY A 313 26.68 -4.67 -18.98
CA GLY A 313 25.76 -5.35 -19.88
C GLY A 313 25.22 -4.42 -20.98
N SER A 314 24.17 -4.88 -21.66
CA SER A 314 23.49 -4.13 -22.73
C SER A 314 21.98 -3.98 -22.50
N MET A 315 21.45 -4.56 -21.41
CA MET A 315 20.04 -4.52 -21.13
C MET A 315 19.66 -3.17 -20.54
N ASN A 316 18.85 -2.39 -21.26
CA ASN A 316 18.23 -1.20 -20.70
C ASN A 316 17.07 -1.62 -19.78
N CYS A 317 17.08 -1.12 -18.55
CA CYS A 317 16.10 -1.47 -17.53
C CYS A 317 15.34 -0.22 -17.10
N PHE A 318 14.07 -0.39 -16.75
CA PHE A 318 13.30 0.65 -16.07
C PHE A 318 13.63 0.61 -14.58
N MET A 319 14.04 1.74 -14.02
CA MET A 319 14.57 1.83 -12.66
C MET A 319 13.49 2.31 -11.70
N VAL A 320 12.95 1.42 -10.87
CA VAL A 320 11.87 1.70 -9.92
C VAL A 320 12.43 2.09 -8.54
N PRO A 321 12.24 3.34 -8.08
CA PRO A 321 12.55 3.74 -6.71
C PRO A 321 11.89 2.89 -5.65
N TYR A 322 12.57 2.67 -4.53
CA TYR A 322 12.03 1.89 -3.42
C TYR A 322 10.72 2.46 -2.89
N GLY A 323 10.59 3.79 -2.86
CA GLY A 323 9.37 4.48 -2.45
C GLY A 323 8.13 4.12 -3.28
N TRP A 324 8.28 3.60 -4.50
CA TRP A 324 7.14 3.22 -5.35
C TRP A 324 6.62 1.81 -5.06
N ILE A 325 7.42 1.00 -4.36
CA ILE A 325 7.16 -0.41 -4.16
C ILE A 325 6.13 -0.61 -3.06
N ILE A 326 5.22 -1.55 -3.30
CA ILE A 326 4.13 -1.94 -2.41
C ILE A 326 4.48 -3.27 -1.75
N ASP A 327 4.96 -4.23 -2.55
CA ASP A 327 5.31 -5.58 -2.10
C ASP A 327 6.42 -6.16 -2.99
N GLY A 328 7.18 -7.12 -2.47
CA GLY A 328 8.29 -7.73 -3.19
C GLY A 328 8.56 -9.15 -2.72
N ILE A 329 8.98 -10.00 -3.66
CA ILE A 329 9.30 -11.41 -3.38
C ILE A 329 10.69 -11.71 -3.92
N GLU A 330 11.56 -12.20 -3.04
CA GLU A 330 12.85 -12.78 -3.39
C GLU A 330 12.76 -14.32 -3.50
N ASN A 331 12.54 -14.84 -4.71
CA ASN A 331 12.50 -16.28 -5.01
C ASN A 331 13.58 -16.68 -6.04
N PRO A 332 14.88 -16.69 -5.66
CA PRO A 332 15.96 -17.19 -6.48
C PRO A 332 15.78 -18.66 -6.90
N GLN A 333 16.57 -19.06 -7.88
CA GLN A 333 16.62 -20.46 -8.33
C GLN A 333 17.05 -21.39 -7.19
N LEU A 334 16.42 -22.55 -7.08
CA LEU A 334 16.71 -23.56 -6.07
C LEU A 334 18.14 -24.14 -6.18
N ASN A 335 18.73 -24.45 -5.03
CA ASN A 335 20.07 -25.06 -4.86
C ASN A 335 21.25 -24.22 -5.38
N GLU A 336 21.05 -22.91 -5.55
CA GLU A 336 22.12 -21.96 -5.82
C GLU A 336 22.47 -21.16 -4.56
N THR A 337 23.73 -20.71 -4.47
CA THR A 337 24.10 -19.61 -3.56
C THR A 337 23.20 -18.41 -3.86
N VAL A 338 22.75 -17.70 -2.84
CA VAL A 338 21.84 -16.56 -3.03
C VAL A 338 22.53 -15.26 -2.67
N TYR A 339 22.70 -14.41 -3.67
CA TYR A 339 22.90 -12.98 -3.51
C TYR A 339 21.56 -12.28 -3.75
N LYS A 340 21.11 -11.46 -2.78
CA LYS A 340 19.83 -10.76 -2.87
C LYS A 340 19.79 -9.75 -4.02
N ARG A 341 18.58 -9.45 -4.50
CA ARG A 341 18.29 -8.38 -5.48
C ARG A 341 17.40 -7.31 -4.88
N LEU A 342 16.65 -7.64 -3.83
CA LEU A 342 15.84 -6.69 -3.09
C LEU A 342 16.57 -6.21 -1.82
N PRO A 343 16.43 -4.93 -1.44
CA PRO A 343 16.91 -4.42 -0.16
C PRO A 343 16.08 -5.01 0.99
N ASN A 344 16.66 -5.00 2.19
CA ASN A 344 15.99 -5.51 3.40
C ASN A 344 14.71 -4.74 3.77
N SER A 345 14.54 -3.50 3.32
CA SER A 345 13.31 -2.74 3.51
C SER A 345 12.12 -3.33 2.73
N ILE A 346 12.39 -4.09 1.67
CA ILE A 346 11.39 -4.71 0.79
C ILE A 346 11.27 -6.21 1.10
N ASP A 347 12.41 -6.91 1.15
CA ASP A 347 12.44 -8.33 1.54
C ASP A 347 13.75 -8.62 2.25
N VAL A 348 13.71 -8.96 3.54
CA VAL A 348 14.86 -9.32 4.36
C VAL A 348 15.39 -10.71 3.99
N GLY A 349 14.48 -11.62 3.62
CA GLY A 349 14.77 -13.03 3.40
C GLY A 349 14.80 -13.41 1.93
N TYR A 350 14.66 -14.71 1.70
CA TYR A 350 14.38 -15.29 0.39
C TYR A 350 13.77 -16.67 0.55
N ILE A 351 13.12 -17.15 -0.50
CA ILE A 351 12.66 -18.55 -0.64
C ILE A 351 13.26 -19.17 -1.90
N GLN A 352 13.19 -20.48 -2.01
CA GLN A 352 13.53 -21.19 -3.24
C GLN A 352 12.44 -22.24 -3.51
N THR A 353 12.03 -22.36 -4.78
CA THR A 353 11.01 -23.32 -5.24
C THR A 353 11.57 -24.24 -6.30
N ARG A 354 11.04 -25.47 -6.40
CA ARG A 354 11.53 -26.49 -7.33
C ARG A 354 11.50 -26.05 -8.80
N GLY A 355 10.59 -25.14 -9.17
CA GLY A 355 10.62 -24.46 -10.46
C GLY A 355 10.61 -25.43 -11.65
N GLY A 356 11.26 -25.07 -12.76
CA GLY A 356 11.64 -26.01 -13.82
C GLY A 356 10.52 -26.81 -14.47
N TYR A 357 9.32 -26.22 -14.60
CA TYR A 357 8.11 -26.87 -15.13
C TYR A 357 7.48 -27.92 -14.21
N GLU A 358 7.75 -27.88 -12.89
CA GLU A 358 7.16 -28.81 -11.93
C GLU A 358 5.70 -28.48 -11.53
N GLY A 359 5.10 -27.42 -12.06
CA GLY A 359 3.71 -27.08 -11.76
C GLY A 359 3.49 -26.64 -10.31
N VAL A 360 4.44 -25.87 -9.74
CA VAL A 360 4.39 -25.42 -8.35
C VAL A 360 4.43 -23.91 -8.18
N SER A 361 3.66 -23.40 -7.23
CA SER A 361 3.62 -22.00 -6.83
C SER A 361 4.28 -21.75 -5.48
N ILE A 362 4.47 -20.47 -5.17
CA ILE A 362 4.64 -19.98 -3.80
C ILE A 362 3.33 -19.35 -3.36
N ARG A 363 2.94 -19.57 -2.11
CA ARG A 363 1.68 -19.03 -1.54
C ARG A 363 1.93 -18.38 -0.20
N ARG A 364 1.45 -17.15 -0.03
CA ARG A 364 1.55 -16.39 1.21
C ARG A 364 0.80 -17.11 2.34
N LYS A 365 1.38 -17.15 3.52
CA LYS A 365 0.82 -17.80 4.72
C LYS A 365 -0.31 -16.98 5.28
N VAL A 366 -1.32 -17.65 5.85
CA VAL A 366 -2.36 -16.98 6.63
C VAL A 366 -1.78 -16.60 7.99
N LYS A 367 -1.88 -15.32 8.36
CA LYS A 367 -1.57 -14.82 9.69
C LYS A 367 -2.72 -15.10 10.65
N GLU A 368 -3.92 -14.67 10.26
CA GLU A 368 -5.13 -14.75 11.08
C GLU A 368 -6.39 -14.62 10.22
N VAL A 369 -7.56 -14.91 10.80
CA VAL A 369 -8.87 -14.65 10.18
C VAL A 369 -9.65 -13.75 11.12
N ILE A 370 -10.04 -12.57 10.64
CA ILE A 370 -10.77 -11.56 11.41
C ILE A 370 -12.16 -11.41 10.80
N ASN A 371 -13.21 -11.75 11.56
CA ASN A 371 -14.60 -11.64 11.12
C ASN A 371 -14.86 -12.31 9.75
N GLY A 372 -14.24 -13.47 9.50
CA GLY A 372 -14.36 -14.20 8.23
C GLY A 372 -13.45 -13.72 7.10
N ARG A 373 -12.74 -12.59 7.27
CA ARG A 373 -11.73 -12.10 6.32
C ARG A 373 -10.36 -12.69 6.67
N THR A 374 -9.73 -13.35 5.70
CA THR A 374 -8.35 -13.84 5.84
C THR A 374 -7.38 -12.67 5.82
N VAL A 375 -6.41 -12.67 6.74
CA VAL A 375 -5.28 -11.75 6.74
C VAL A 375 -4.03 -12.56 6.44
N TYR A 376 -3.37 -12.26 5.34
CA TYR A 376 -2.11 -12.88 4.96
C TYR A 376 -0.94 -12.24 5.71
N GLN A 377 0.05 -13.06 6.04
CA GLN A 377 1.27 -12.61 6.70
C GLN A 377 2.14 -11.82 5.74
N ASP A 378 2.59 -10.65 6.19
CA ASP A 378 3.56 -9.81 5.49
C ASP A 378 4.51 -9.20 6.51
N THR A 379 5.74 -9.72 6.55
CA THR A 379 6.80 -9.25 7.45
C THR A 379 7.98 -8.68 6.67
N ASN A 380 7.77 -8.37 5.38
CA ASN A 380 8.82 -8.07 4.41
C ASN A 380 9.93 -9.15 4.47
N ASN A 381 9.56 -10.42 4.59
CA ASN A 381 10.52 -11.52 4.65
C ASN A 381 9.93 -12.77 4.02
N SER A 382 10.30 -13.03 2.76
CA SER A 382 9.75 -14.15 2.00
C SER A 382 9.87 -15.50 2.73
N SER A 383 10.98 -15.72 3.46
CA SER A 383 11.21 -16.96 4.21
C SER A 383 10.15 -17.19 5.30
N ASN A 384 9.69 -16.11 5.92
CA ASN A 384 8.64 -16.13 6.92
C ASN A 384 7.25 -16.16 6.29
N ASP A 385 7.07 -15.47 5.17
CA ASP A 385 5.75 -15.10 4.67
C ASP A 385 5.17 -16.13 3.69
N PHE A 386 5.99 -16.96 3.05
CA PHE A 386 5.53 -17.87 1.99
C PHE A 386 5.72 -19.35 2.31
N LEU A 387 4.77 -20.15 1.85
CA LEU A 387 4.89 -21.58 1.62
C LEU A 387 5.46 -21.80 0.21
N THR A 388 6.40 -22.72 0.07
CA THR A 388 6.98 -23.08 -1.22
C THR A 388 6.39 -24.38 -1.75
N ASN A 389 6.50 -24.58 -3.06
CA ASN A 389 6.19 -25.84 -3.73
C ASN A 389 4.72 -26.25 -3.61
N GLN A 390 3.81 -25.27 -3.59
CA GLN A 390 2.39 -25.49 -3.47
C GLN A 390 1.79 -25.88 -4.82
N VAL A 391 0.71 -26.67 -4.81
CA VAL A 391 -0.11 -26.86 -6.02
C VAL A 391 -0.83 -25.55 -6.29
N PRO A 392 -0.75 -24.98 -7.50
CA PRO A 392 -1.36 -23.69 -7.80
C PRO A 392 -2.89 -23.74 -7.69
N THR A 393 -3.47 -22.80 -6.95
CA THR A 393 -4.93 -22.70 -6.75
C THR A 393 -5.40 -21.25 -6.96
N PRO A 394 -5.40 -20.77 -8.22
CA PRO A 394 -5.76 -19.38 -8.52
C PRO A 394 -7.15 -19.05 -7.97
N GLY A 395 -7.27 -17.92 -7.27
CA GLY A 395 -8.53 -17.39 -6.75
C GLY A 395 -9.05 -18.08 -5.49
N VAL A 396 -8.36 -19.11 -4.98
CA VAL A 396 -8.75 -19.77 -3.74
C VAL A 396 -8.16 -19.01 -2.56
N ILE A 397 -9.03 -18.39 -1.75
CA ILE A 397 -8.66 -17.78 -0.47
C ILE A 397 -8.63 -18.85 0.62
N ALA A 398 -7.51 -18.95 1.33
CA ALA A 398 -7.37 -19.89 2.43
C ALA A 398 -8.26 -19.46 3.60
N GLN A 399 -9.10 -20.36 4.10
CA GLN A 399 -9.80 -20.23 5.37
C GLN A 399 -9.12 -21.18 6.35
N GLN A 400 -8.90 -20.75 7.60
CA GLN A 400 -8.19 -21.55 8.62
C GLN A 400 -8.83 -22.91 8.87
#